data_AF-A0A4P2VKK8-F1
#
_entry.id   AF-A0A4P2VKK8-F1
#
_cell.length_a   1.000
_cell.length_b   1.000
_cell.length_c   1.000
_cell.angle_alpha   90.00
_cell.angle_beta   90.00
_cell.angle_gamma   90.00
#
_symmetry.space_group_name_H-M   'P 1'
#
loop_
_entity.id
_entity.type
_entity.pdbx_description
1 polymer ?
#
loop_
_entity_poly.entity_id
_entity_poly.type
_entity_poly.pdbx_seq_one_letter_code
_entity_poly.pdbx_strand_id
1 'polypeptide(L)'
;MKKSIFLIYIQIAYHYSVFANITSQCHDGYIDYKRPAIPFVPFRMTDSETDKELSPDDIITAVDRNAKSYQVTAKEFFENLNSIEYGLNQWGYSLRDSTGSYNLSSLDSCLKLLENQREVIKKNLIQEPVNEMLKYTDWKKKVDQKKADQKKKYPRFTDLIYYRDLNKYDEYTAKVQAFDVPRPLLKKVPMTVFKKSKNWAFEKGEKSKFLIGGGAGYGVKVSHLEASSYAHMTIDAALLKIWHGSVLSAKTSASSPGTGMGSISFSVNIFGASLYAFDRDLDKSVHSIDREFLNTPLSFEKGTHFTLGPIPIRLSLGVRGTNTLKWGLDARPLQLQSFLQHNAELDAYAVAAVDILIAGVGVHGRLLLLSVNTRIAGNAHVEFNDTLYFKLDLVGKTDVHSLYGDLKIVAYAYLPTLKFWNGLLEKKEWSKRLGEFPGYNYSGNIFDYSATLSPTGFSAKGQLSIEDVNDYMQIKKSVKRREAVLSLADITQKRARETIKSIENDFNGHNNKTLIAEEDLLKNNFASIDKYFSDYEKEIKTFDDIAEYL
;
A
#
# COMPACT_ATOMS: atom_id res chain seq x y z
N MET A 1 -25.59 -44.89 -2.02
CA MET A 1 -24.66 -43.75 -1.89
C MET A 1 -25.10 -42.46 -2.59
N LYS A 2 -25.65 -42.48 -3.83
CA LYS A 2 -26.03 -41.22 -4.53
C LYS A 2 -27.19 -40.41 -3.90
N LYS A 3 -28.13 -41.04 -3.19
CA LYS A 3 -29.24 -40.33 -2.51
C LYS A 3 -28.83 -39.62 -1.21
N SER A 4 -27.81 -40.11 -0.50
CA SER A 4 -27.35 -39.49 0.76
C SER A 4 -26.53 -38.21 0.53
N ILE A 5 -25.83 -38.09 -0.60
CA ILE A 5 -25.05 -36.90 -0.93
C ILE A 5 -25.96 -35.71 -1.32
N PHE A 6 -27.12 -36.00 -1.92
CA PHE A 6 -28.09 -34.96 -2.32
C PHE A 6 -28.81 -34.32 -1.12
N LEU A 7 -29.14 -35.11 -0.09
CA LEU A 7 -29.74 -34.60 1.15
C LEU A 7 -28.78 -33.73 1.97
N ILE A 8 -27.49 -34.05 1.97
CA ILE A 8 -26.46 -33.24 2.62
C ILE A 8 -26.29 -31.89 1.89
N TYR A 9 -26.35 -31.89 0.55
CA TYR A 9 -26.27 -30.65 -0.23
C TYR A 9 -27.46 -29.71 0.01
N ILE A 10 -28.67 -30.26 0.18
CA ILE A 10 -29.87 -29.47 0.47
C ILE A 10 -29.85 -28.88 1.89
N GLN A 11 -29.36 -29.63 2.88
CA GLN A 11 -29.22 -29.08 4.25
C GLN A 11 -28.11 -28.04 4.37
N ILE A 12 -27.01 -28.19 3.62
CA ILE A 12 -25.97 -27.15 3.54
C ILE A 12 -26.52 -25.90 2.83
N ALA A 13 -27.27 -26.04 1.74
CA ALA A 13 -27.89 -24.90 1.06
C ALA A 13 -28.92 -24.16 1.93
N TYR A 14 -29.71 -24.89 2.71
CA TYR A 14 -30.66 -24.29 3.66
C TYR A 14 -29.95 -23.55 4.80
N HIS A 15 -28.86 -24.09 5.35
CA HIS A 15 -28.07 -23.38 6.37
C HIS A 15 -27.32 -22.16 5.82
N TYR A 16 -26.87 -22.17 4.55
CA TYR A 16 -26.29 -20.98 3.93
C TYR A 16 -27.33 -19.87 3.68
N SER A 17 -28.59 -20.21 3.40
CA SER A 17 -29.65 -19.20 3.18
C SER A 17 -30.11 -18.48 4.46
N VAL A 18 -29.96 -19.10 5.64
CA VAL A 18 -30.34 -18.49 6.92
C VAL A 18 -29.23 -17.58 7.48
N PHE A 19 -27.96 -17.82 7.15
CA PHE A 19 -26.85 -16.93 7.52
C PHE A 19 -26.57 -15.79 6.51
N ALA A 20 -27.12 -15.87 5.29
CA ALA A 20 -26.99 -14.81 4.29
C ALA A 20 -27.89 -13.58 4.56
N ASN A 21 -28.88 -13.67 5.45
CA ASN A 21 -29.85 -12.59 5.71
C ASN A 21 -29.61 -11.78 6.99
N ILE A 22 -28.49 -11.98 7.70
CA ILE A 22 -28.18 -11.21 8.94
C ILE A 22 -26.96 -10.28 8.76
N THR A 23 -26.32 -10.25 7.59
CA THR A 23 -25.12 -9.42 7.34
C THR A 23 -25.28 -8.33 6.29
N SER A 24 -26.50 -8.03 5.82
CA SER A 24 -26.71 -7.13 4.66
C SER A 24 -27.65 -5.93 4.91
N GLN A 25 -27.51 -5.21 6.02
CA GLN A 25 -28.14 -3.88 6.14
C GLN A 25 -27.20 -2.78 6.66
N CYS A 26 -25.97 -2.77 6.15
CA CYS A 26 -25.29 -1.51 5.94
C CYS A 26 -24.72 -1.59 4.52
N HIS A 27 -25.36 -0.93 3.55
CA HIS A 27 -24.70 -0.69 2.27
C HIS A 27 -23.53 0.25 2.55
N ASP A 28 -22.30 -0.22 2.34
CA ASP A 28 -21.15 0.66 2.18
C ASP A 28 -21.40 1.48 0.90
N GLY A 29 -22.14 2.58 1.01
CA GLY A 29 -22.57 3.34 -0.14
C GLY A 29 -22.94 4.75 0.29
N TYR A 30 -22.24 5.72 -0.27
CA TYR A 30 -22.71 7.09 -0.33
C TYR A 30 -24.14 7.07 -0.90
N ILE A 31 -25.08 7.76 -0.26
CA ILE A 31 -26.39 8.00 -0.86
C ILE A 31 -26.19 9.15 -1.84
N ASP A 32 -26.04 8.82 -3.13
CA ASP A 32 -25.96 9.82 -4.20
C ASP A 32 -27.36 10.31 -4.54
N TYR A 33 -27.61 11.61 -4.40
CA TYR A 33 -28.89 12.22 -4.74
C TYR A 33 -28.92 12.60 -6.23
N LYS A 34 -28.69 11.64 -7.14
CA LYS A 34 -28.67 11.96 -8.58
C LYS A 34 -30.07 12.29 -9.10
N ARG A 35 -30.21 13.42 -9.82
CA ARG A 35 -31.46 13.83 -10.50
C ARG A 35 -31.40 13.48 -12.00
N PRO A 36 -32.53 13.49 -12.73
CA PRO A 36 -32.53 13.37 -14.18
C PRO A 36 -31.63 14.43 -14.82
N ALA A 37 -30.81 14.02 -15.79
CA ALA A 37 -29.86 14.93 -16.43
C ALA A 37 -30.56 16.12 -17.10
N ILE A 38 -29.95 17.30 -17.01
CA ILE A 38 -30.45 18.55 -17.61
C ILE A 38 -29.69 18.80 -18.94
N PRO A 39 -30.33 19.24 -20.02
CA PRO A 39 -29.63 19.64 -21.23
C PRO A 39 -28.59 20.74 -20.97
N PHE A 40 -27.37 20.57 -21.48
CA PHE A 40 -26.31 21.56 -21.31
C PHE A 40 -26.56 22.82 -22.15
N VAL A 41 -26.52 23.99 -21.50
CA VAL A 41 -26.59 25.31 -22.13
C VAL A 41 -25.42 26.15 -21.64
N PRO A 42 -24.48 26.56 -22.52
CA PRO A 42 -23.31 27.31 -22.09
C PRO A 42 -23.69 28.69 -21.54
N PHE A 43 -22.92 29.17 -20.55
CA PHE A 43 -23.01 30.54 -20.06
C PHE A 43 -22.63 31.52 -21.16
N ARG A 44 -23.38 32.61 -21.26
CA ARG A 44 -23.02 33.74 -22.13
C ARG A 44 -21.81 34.44 -21.51
N MET A 45 -20.88 34.86 -22.35
CA MET A 45 -19.67 35.57 -21.92
C MET A 45 -20.01 37.02 -21.59
N THR A 46 -20.79 37.22 -20.53
CA THR A 46 -21.29 38.52 -20.08
C THR A 46 -20.88 38.75 -18.63
N ASP A 47 -20.51 39.98 -18.31
CA ASP A 47 -20.22 40.40 -16.95
C ASP A 47 -21.50 40.29 -16.09
N SER A 48 -21.42 39.57 -14.97
CA SER A 48 -22.56 39.35 -14.08
C SER A 48 -23.08 40.60 -13.38
N GLU A 49 -22.25 41.63 -13.21
CA GLU A 49 -22.65 42.89 -12.57
C GLU A 49 -23.20 43.90 -13.58
N THR A 50 -22.60 43.96 -14.78
CA THR A 50 -22.90 45.01 -15.76
C THR A 50 -23.72 44.55 -16.97
N ASP A 51 -23.93 43.24 -17.13
CA ASP A 51 -24.60 42.60 -18.26
C ASP A 51 -23.97 42.93 -19.64
N LYS A 52 -22.74 43.46 -19.65
CA LYS A 52 -21.99 43.76 -20.87
C LYS A 52 -21.34 42.49 -21.41
N GLU A 53 -21.35 42.37 -22.73
CA GLU A 53 -20.63 41.30 -23.43
C GLU A 53 -19.12 41.51 -23.27
N LEU A 54 -18.44 40.45 -22.83
CA LEU A 54 -16.99 40.42 -22.61
C LEU A 54 -16.29 39.84 -23.84
N SER A 55 -15.18 40.46 -24.23
CA SER A 55 -14.24 39.90 -25.19
C SER A 55 -13.53 38.69 -24.58
N PRO A 56 -13.18 37.65 -25.36
CA PRO A 56 -12.42 36.50 -24.86
C PRO A 56 -11.13 36.86 -24.11
N ASP A 57 -10.49 37.97 -24.49
CA ASP A 57 -9.23 38.46 -23.93
C ASP A 57 -9.40 39.41 -22.73
N ASP A 58 -10.64 39.76 -22.36
CA ASP A 58 -10.89 40.62 -21.20
C ASP A 58 -10.48 39.91 -19.90
N ILE A 59 -9.91 40.66 -18.94
CA ILE A 59 -9.44 40.10 -17.67
C ILE A 59 -10.55 40.16 -16.63
N ILE A 60 -10.92 39.00 -16.09
CA ILE A 60 -11.86 38.85 -14.97
C ILE A 60 -11.06 38.62 -13.69
N THR A 61 -11.44 39.32 -12.62
CA THR A 61 -10.89 39.09 -11.28
C THR A 61 -11.81 38.15 -10.51
N ALA A 62 -11.36 36.92 -10.25
CA ALA A 62 -12.08 35.93 -9.46
C ALA A 62 -11.54 35.89 -8.02
N VAL A 63 -12.42 35.79 -7.02
CA VAL A 63 -12.04 35.71 -5.60
C VAL A 63 -12.40 34.32 -5.06
N ASP A 64 -11.44 33.64 -4.43
CA ASP A 64 -11.69 32.33 -3.81
C ASP A 64 -12.34 32.43 -2.42
N ARG A 65 -12.67 31.27 -1.82
CA ARG A 65 -13.28 31.18 -0.48
C ARG A 65 -12.40 31.74 0.65
N ASN A 66 -11.11 31.95 0.41
CA ASN A 66 -10.16 32.52 1.36
C ASN A 66 -9.91 34.02 1.07
N ALA A 67 -10.77 34.66 0.27
CA ALA A 67 -10.66 36.05 -0.17
C ALA A 67 -9.41 36.36 -1.00
N LYS A 68 -8.75 35.36 -1.61
CA LYS A 68 -7.62 35.58 -2.51
C LYS A 68 -8.10 35.82 -3.93
N SER A 69 -7.61 36.90 -4.54
CA SER A 69 -7.97 37.31 -5.91
C SER A 69 -7.03 36.71 -6.94
N TYR A 70 -7.57 36.29 -8.08
CA TYR A 70 -6.85 35.77 -9.24
C TYR A 70 -7.37 36.47 -10.49
N GLN A 71 -6.46 36.79 -11.40
CA GLN A 71 -6.81 37.33 -12.71
C GLN A 71 -6.80 36.20 -13.73
N VAL A 72 -7.88 36.05 -14.47
CA VAL A 72 -8.05 35.05 -15.52
C VAL A 72 -8.70 35.71 -16.74
N THR A 73 -8.42 35.21 -17.94
CA THR A 73 -9.11 35.71 -19.14
C THR A 73 -10.58 35.29 -19.12
N ALA A 74 -11.46 36.07 -19.74
CA ALA A 74 -12.87 35.75 -19.84
C ALA A 74 -13.07 34.39 -20.50
N LYS A 75 -12.31 34.10 -21.55
CA LYS A 75 -12.32 32.79 -22.20
C LYS A 75 -12.06 31.64 -21.22
N GLU A 76 -10.94 31.67 -20.50
CA GLU A 76 -10.56 30.61 -19.56
C GLU A 76 -11.58 30.47 -18.42
N PHE A 77 -12.10 31.59 -17.93
CA PHE A 77 -13.11 31.61 -16.88
C PHE A 77 -14.40 30.91 -17.33
N PHE A 78 -14.94 31.31 -18.49
CA PHE A 78 -16.18 30.75 -19.01
C PHE A 78 -16.03 29.32 -19.52
N GLU A 79 -14.87 28.91 -20.04
CA GLU A 79 -14.58 27.50 -20.37
C GLU A 79 -14.62 26.62 -19.11
N ASN A 80 -13.98 27.06 -18.02
CA ASN A 80 -14.02 26.35 -16.74
C ASN A 80 -15.44 26.29 -16.15
N LEU A 81 -16.15 27.41 -16.16
CA LEU A 81 -17.54 27.50 -15.68
C LEU A 81 -18.46 26.54 -16.47
N ASN A 82 -18.32 26.53 -17.80
CA ASN A 82 -19.08 25.64 -18.68
C ASN A 82 -18.73 24.16 -18.48
N SER A 83 -17.48 23.84 -18.18
CA SER A 83 -17.08 22.47 -17.85
C SER A 83 -17.71 21.98 -16.54
N ILE A 84 -17.79 22.84 -15.52
CA ILE A 84 -18.44 22.52 -14.24
C ILE A 84 -19.95 22.34 -14.44
N GLU A 85 -20.59 23.26 -15.17
CA GLU A 85 -22.02 23.19 -15.52
C GLU A 85 -22.35 21.92 -16.29
N TYR A 86 -21.54 21.55 -17.28
CA TYR A 86 -21.71 20.29 -18.00
C TYR A 86 -21.69 19.08 -17.06
N GLY A 87 -20.72 19.04 -16.12
CA GLY A 87 -20.61 17.98 -15.12
C GLY A 87 -21.84 17.90 -14.20
N LEU A 88 -22.31 19.04 -13.69
CA LEU A 88 -23.50 19.11 -12.83
C LEU A 88 -24.78 18.72 -13.59
N ASN A 89 -24.90 19.13 -14.85
CA ASN A 89 -26.05 18.81 -15.69
C ASN A 89 -26.17 17.30 -15.93
N GLN A 90 -25.06 16.55 -16.01
CA GLN A 90 -25.08 15.08 -16.05
C GLN A 90 -25.61 14.44 -14.75
N TRP A 91 -25.62 15.19 -13.65
CA TRP A 91 -26.13 14.79 -12.33
C TRP A 91 -27.53 15.37 -12.04
N GLY A 92 -28.09 16.12 -12.98
CA GLY A 92 -29.39 16.77 -12.86
C GLY A 92 -29.40 18.00 -11.97
N TYR A 93 -28.26 18.69 -11.88
CA TYR A 93 -28.07 19.94 -11.15
C TYR A 93 -27.55 21.02 -12.09
N SER A 94 -27.81 22.29 -11.81
CA SER A 94 -27.27 23.43 -12.58
C SER A 94 -26.78 24.53 -11.64
N LEU A 95 -25.71 25.22 -12.01
CA LEU A 95 -25.26 26.45 -11.34
C LEU A 95 -26.25 27.61 -11.53
N ARG A 96 -27.19 27.50 -12.46
CA ARG A 96 -28.23 28.51 -12.75
C ARG A 96 -29.41 28.45 -11.80
N ASP A 97 -29.51 27.41 -10.99
CA ASP A 97 -30.65 27.26 -10.09
C ASP A 97 -30.59 28.26 -8.95
N SER A 98 -31.63 29.09 -8.85
CA SER A 98 -31.73 30.16 -7.85
C SER A 98 -31.96 29.65 -6.42
N THR A 99 -32.16 28.35 -6.21
CA THR A 99 -32.58 27.78 -4.92
C THR A 99 -31.45 27.57 -3.92
N GLY A 100 -30.18 27.63 -4.35
CA GLY A 100 -29.00 27.67 -3.48
C GLY A 100 -28.74 26.43 -2.61
N SER A 101 -27.52 25.89 -2.69
CA SER A 101 -27.01 24.73 -1.92
C SER A 101 -27.68 23.38 -2.23
N TYR A 102 -26.93 22.51 -2.90
CA TYR A 102 -27.32 21.13 -3.18
C TYR A 102 -26.47 20.14 -2.40
N ASN A 103 -27.12 19.16 -1.76
CA ASN A 103 -26.43 18.03 -1.16
C ASN A 103 -26.28 16.92 -2.20
N LEU A 104 -25.11 16.80 -2.82
CA LEU A 104 -24.86 15.83 -3.89
C LEU A 104 -24.77 14.39 -3.36
N SER A 105 -24.31 14.22 -2.12
CA SER A 105 -24.26 12.92 -1.46
C SER A 105 -24.26 13.02 0.06
N SER A 106 -24.86 12.04 0.75
CA SER A 106 -24.77 11.91 2.21
C SER A 106 -24.11 10.60 2.62
N LEU A 107 -23.27 10.66 3.66
CA LEU A 107 -22.65 9.49 4.24
C LEU A 107 -23.64 8.81 5.21
N ASP A 108 -24.20 7.66 4.84
CA ASP A 108 -25.07 6.89 5.72
C ASP A 108 -24.22 6.02 6.67
N SER A 109 -23.64 6.63 7.70
CA SER A 109 -22.89 5.88 8.70
C SER A 109 -23.86 5.19 9.67
N CYS A 110 -24.05 3.88 9.47
CA CYS A 110 -24.85 2.98 10.31
C CYS A 110 -24.69 3.23 11.83
N LEU A 111 -25.67 3.89 12.45
CA LEU A 111 -25.77 4.13 13.89
C LEU A 111 -25.55 2.86 14.74
N LYS A 112 -26.02 1.71 14.26
CA LYS A 112 -25.84 0.38 14.88
C LYS A 112 -24.36 -0.02 15.03
N LEU A 113 -23.50 0.42 14.11
CA LEU A 113 -22.07 0.08 14.13
C LEU A 113 -21.32 0.94 15.16
N LEU A 114 -21.75 2.18 15.35
CA LEU A 114 -21.27 3.06 16.44
C LEU A 114 -21.73 2.54 17.82
N GLU A 115 -22.97 2.04 17.93
CA GLU A 115 -23.46 1.40 19.16
C GLU A 115 -22.68 0.12 19.50
N ASN A 116 -22.43 -0.75 18.52
CA ASN A 116 -21.60 -1.94 18.71
C ASN A 116 -20.15 -1.60 19.09
N GLN A 117 -19.58 -0.54 18.51
CA GLN A 117 -18.25 -0.05 18.91
C GLN A 117 -18.23 0.49 20.34
N ARG A 118 -19.27 1.23 20.74
CA ARG A 118 -19.44 1.71 22.12
C ARG A 118 -19.51 0.56 23.12
N GLU A 119 -20.24 -0.51 22.81
CA GLU A 119 -20.33 -1.69 23.68
C GLU A 119 -19.02 -2.50 23.74
N VAL A 120 -18.29 -2.63 22.63
CA VAL A 120 -16.96 -3.26 22.60
C VAL A 120 -15.93 -2.44 23.39
N ILE A 121 -16.01 -1.10 23.32
CA ILE A 121 -15.18 -0.19 24.11
C ILE A 121 -15.48 -0.36 25.61
N LYS A 122 -16.75 -0.33 26.03
CA LYS A 122 -17.13 -0.56 27.42
C LYS A 122 -16.67 -1.93 27.93
N LYS A 123 -16.80 -2.97 27.12
CA LYS A 123 -16.48 -4.35 27.52
C LYS A 123 -14.98 -4.60 27.64
N ASN A 124 -14.14 -3.96 26.81
CA ASN A 124 -12.71 -4.28 26.74
C ASN A 124 -11.77 -3.22 27.36
N LEU A 125 -12.14 -1.94 27.41
CA LEU A 125 -11.28 -0.91 28.02
C LEU A 125 -11.41 -0.84 29.55
N ILE A 126 -12.53 -1.30 30.11
CA ILE A 126 -12.79 -1.26 31.56
C ILE A 126 -12.19 -2.48 32.29
N GLN A 127 -11.83 -3.56 31.57
CA GLN A 127 -11.39 -4.81 32.18
C GLN A 127 -9.85 -4.95 32.33
N GLU A 128 -9.04 -4.07 31.74
CA GLU A 128 -7.58 -4.08 31.99
C GLU A 128 -7.25 -3.24 33.25
N PRO A 129 -6.64 -3.81 34.30
CA PRO A 129 -6.41 -3.14 35.59
C PRO A 129 -5.49 -1.91 35.51
N VAL A 130 -4.75 -1.75 34.41
CA VAL A 130 -3.89 -0.57 34.17
C VAL A 130 -4.68 0.65 33.67
N ASN A 131 -5.90 0.43 33.17
CA ASN A 131 -6.81 1.46 32.66
C ASN A 131 -8.02 1.68 33.57
N GLU A 132 -8.06 1.05 34.76
CA GLU A 132 -9.03 1.39 35.79
C GLU A 132 -8.82 2.86 36.16
N MET A 133 -9.76 3.73 35.76
CA MET A 133 -9.79 5.08 36.29
C MET A 133 -9.82 4.97 37.81
N LEU A 134 -8.81 5.54 38.49
CA LEU A 134 -8.80 5.64 39.95
C LEU A 134 -10.19 6.04 40.40
N LYS A 135 -10.81 5.24 41.28
CA LYS A 135 -12.08 5.62 41.88
C LYS A 135 -11.91 7.03 42.44
N TYR A 136 -12.91 7.87 42.27
CA TYR A 136 -12.83 9.29 42.62
C TYR A 136 -12.29 9.50 44.05
N THR A 137 -12.63 8.61 44.97
CA THR A 137 -12.13 8.55 46.34
C THR A 137 -10.61 8.38 46.44
N ASP A 138 -10.01 7.50 45.64
CA ASP A 138 -8.56 7.21 45.66
C ASP A 138 -7.77 8.33 44.99
N TRP A 139 -8.32 8.89 43.91
CA TRP A 139 -7.75 10.09 43.29
C TRP A 139 -7.79 11.28 44.25
N LYS A 140 -8.94 11.53 44.89
CA LYS A 140 -9.11 12.59 45.88
C LYS A 140 -8.14 12.43 47.05
N LYS A 141 -8.00 11.20 47.59
CA LYS A 141 -7.03 10.89 48.64
C LYS A 141 -5.59 11.22 48.23
N LYS A 142 -5.17 10.87 47.00
CA LYS A 142 -3.83 11.22 46.48
C LYS A 142 -3.63 12.72 46.32
N VAL A 143 -4.66 13.44 45.85
CA VAL A 143 -4.62 14.91 45.72
C VAL A 143 -4.52 15.56 47.10
N ASP A 144 -5.33 15.12 48.07
CA ASP A 144 -5.31 15.62 49.44
C ASP A 144 -3.98 15.34 50.13
N GLN A 145 -3.38 14.16 49.89
CA GLN A 145 -2.06 13.81 50.41
C GLN A 145 -0.97 14.72 49.84
N LYS A 146 -0.96 14.94 48.52
CA LYS A 146 -0.02 15.88 47.87
C LYS A 146 -0.23 17.32 48.35
N LYS A 147 -1.48 17.73 48.54
CA LYS A 147 -1.83 19.05 49.07
C LYS A 147 -1.34 19.21 50.51
N ALA A 148 -1.49 18.18 51.35
CA ALA A 148 -0.99 18.16 52.72
C ALA A 148 0.55 18.20 52.77
N ASP A 149 1.22 17.44 51.91
CA ASP A 149 2.69 17.42 51.81
C ASP A 149 3.23 18.76 51.30
N GLN A 150 2.52 19.42 50.38
CA GLN A 150 2.84 20.76 49.93
C GLN A 150 2.59 21.80 51.04
N LYS A 151 1.50 21.65 51.80
CA LYS A 151 1.18 22.52 52.95
C LYS A 151 2.24 22.44 54.06
N LYS A 152 2.82 21.26 54.29
CA LYS A 152 3.96 21.08 55.21
C LYS A 152 5.24 21.78 54.75
N LYS A 153 5.40 22.02 53.44
CA LYS A 153 6.57 22.71 52.88
C LYS A 153 6.41 24.23 52.87
N TYR A 154 5.21 24.75 53.06
CA TYR A 154 5.01 26.19 53.19
C TYR A 154 5.42 26.66 54.59
N PRO A 155 6.34 27.64 54.70
CA PRO A 155 6.68 28.24 55.99
C PRO A 155 5.45 28.89 56.61
N ARG A 156 5.36 28.88 57.95
CA ARG A 156 4.30 29.60 58.65
C ARG A 156 4.55 31.11 58.49
N PHE A 157 3.51 31.91 58.62
CA PHE A 157 3.62 33.36 58.50
C PHE A 157 4.64 33.96 59.49
N THR A 158 4.77 33.38 60.67
CA THR A 158 5.80 33.73 61.67
C THR A 158 7.22 33.49 61.17
N ASP A 159 7.44 32.41 60.42
CA ASP A 159 8.75 32.08 59.86
C ASP A 159 9.10 33.09 58.75
N LEU A 160 8.12 33.47 57.92
CA LEU A 160 8.27 34.52 56.91
C LEU A 160 8.62 35.89 57.51
N ILE A 161 8.05 36.24 58.67
CA ILE A 161 8.39 37.48 59.40
C ILE A 161 9.82 37.41 59.95
N TYR A 162 10.21 36.28 60.56
CA TYR A 162 11.58 36.09 61.07
C TYR A 162 12.64 36.19 59.96
N TYR A 163 12.35 35.64 58.77
CA TYR A 163 13.28 35.67 57.63
C TYR A 163 13.29 36.99 56.85
N ARG A 164 12.20 37.78 56.89
CA ARG A 164 12.18 39.16 56.37
C ARG A 164 13.28 39.99 57.02
N ASP A 165 13.37 39.91 58.34
CA ASP A 165 14.29 40.73 59.12
C ASP A 165 15.77 40.34 58.87
N LEU A 166 16.00 39.21 58.17
CA LEU A 166 17.32 38.72 57.75
C LEU A 166 17.67 39.00 56.27
N ASN A 167 16.81 39.66 55.49
CA ASN A 167 17.04 39.98 54.06
C ASN A 167 17.36 38.77 53.14
N LYS A 168 16.80 37.59 53.43
CA LYS A 168 17.01 36.33 52.65
C LYS A 168 15.80 35.87 51.84
N TYR A 169 15.09 36.80 51.19
CA TYR A 169 13.85 36.50 50.47
C TYR A 169 14.03 35.54 49.28
N ASP A 170 15.15 35.62 48.57
CA ASP A 170 15.38 34.86 47.34
C ASP A 170 15.66 33.37 47.57
N GLU A 171 16.05 32.97 48.78
CA GLU A 171 16.23 31.56 49.14
C GLU A 171 14.88 30.80 49.26
N TYR A 172 13.75 31.52 49.35
CA TYR A 172 12.44 30.93 49.68
C TYR A 172 11.31 31.19 48.68
N THR A 173 11.56 31.85 47.54
CA THR A 173 10.72 31.60 46.36
C THR A 173 10.95 30.16 45.95
N ALA A 174 10.19 29.23 46.56
CA ALA A 174 10.15 27.85 46.14
C ALA A 174 9.95 27.90 44.64
N LYS A 175 10.95 27.48 43.85
CA LYS A 175 10.79 27.27 42.41
C LYS A 175 9.60 26.34 42.31
N VAL A 176 8.43 26.91 42.07
CA VAL A 176 7.20 26.16 41.89
C VAL A 176 7.55 25.27 40.72
N GLN A 177 7.74 23.96 40.98
CA GLN A 177 7.91 23.03 39.89
C GLN A 177 6.70 23.25 39.02
N ALA A 178 6.94 23.75 37.80
CA ALA A 178 5.87 24.03 36.86
C ALA A 178 4.97 22.81 36.86
N PHE A 179 3.66 23.02 37.01
CA PHE A 179 2.70 21.94 37.02
C PHE A 179 2.83 21.20 35.69
N ASP A 180 3.63 20.14 35.68
CA ASP A 180 3.88 19.34 34.50
C ASP A 180 2.67 18.44 34.39
N VAL A 181 1.66 18.94 33.66
CA VAL A 181 0.52 18.15 33.23
C VAL A 181 1.11 16.87 32.66
N PRO A 182 0.71 15.67 33.12
CA PRO A 182 1.28 14.43 32.61
C PRO A 182 1.11 14.41 31.10
N ARG A 183 2.18 14.77 30.38
CA ARG A 183 2.19 14.72 28.93
C ARG A 183 2.18 13.24 28.63
N PRO A 184 1.23 12.74 27.82
CA PRO A 184 1.29 11.35 27.40
C PRO A 184 2.68 11.13 26.79
N LEU A 185 3.50 10.32 27.47
CA LEU A 185 4.72 9.82 26.89
C LEU A 185 4.29 8.91 25.75
N LEU A 186 4.18 9.51 24.56
CA LEU A 186 3.99 8.77 23.32
C LEU A 186 5.24 7.92 23.15
N LYS A 187 5.21 6.70 23.70
CA LYS A 187 6.18 5.67 23.36
C LYS A 187 6.13 5.55 21.84
N LYS A 188 7.19 5.98 21.16
CA LYS A 188 7.34 5.76 19.72
C LYS A 188 7.19 4.25 19.53
N VAL A 189 6.08 3.84 18.95
CA VAL A 189 5.84 2.43 18.64
C VAL A 189 6.97 2.03 17.70
N PRO A 190 7.81 1.05 18.05
CA PRO A 190 8.84 0.59 17.15
C PRO A 190 8.13 0.15 15.87
N MET A 191 8.46 0.75 14.73
CA MET A 191 7.95 0.27 13.44
C MET A 191 8.47 -1.15 13.28
N THR A 192 7.56 -2.11 13.45
CA THR A 192 7.85 -3.53 13.29
C THR A 192 8.30 -3.78 11.86
N VAL A 193 9.26 -4.67 11.70
CA VAL A 193 9.76 -5.11 10.40
C VAL A 193 8.59 -5.59 9.52
N PHE A 194 8.40 -4.98 8.36
CA PHE A 194 7.43 -5.40 7.36
C PHE A 194 8.06 -6.48 6.48
N LYS A 195 7.63 -7.73 6.61
CA LYS A 195 8.13 -8.86 5.82
C LYS A 195 7.01 -9.48 5.00
N LYS A 196 7.23 -9.64 3.69
CA LYS A 196 6.30 -10.32 2.77
C LYS A 196 7.04 -11.23 1.82
N SER A 197 6.41 -12.35 1.46
CA SER A 197 6.94 -13.27 0.46
C SER A 197 5.81 -13.93 -0.33
N LYS A 198 6.03 -14.13 -1.63
CA LYS A 198 5.13 -14.86 -2.52
C LYS A 198 5.94 -15.92 -3.25
N ASN A 199 5.38 -17.13 -3.29
CA ASN A 199 5.95 -18.25 -4.00
C ASN A 199 4.90 -18.79 -4.97
N TRP A 200 5.36 -19.20 -6.14
CA TRP A 200 4.59 -19.87 -7.18
C TRP A 200 5.34 -21.12 -7.60
N ALA A 201 4.59 -22.17 -7.88
CA ALA A 201 5.14 -23.37 -8.45
C ALA A 201 4.13 -23.97 -9.42
N PHE A 202 4.63 -24.63 -10.45
CA PHE A 202 3.84 -25.49 -11.33
C PHE A 202 4.58 -26.80 -11.57
N GLU A 203 3.80 -27.84 -11.82
CA GLU A 203 4.30 -29.15 -12.24
C GLU A 203 3.36 -29.67 -13.33
N LYS A 204 3.93 -30.09 -14.47
CA LYS A 204 3.19 -30.65 -15.59
C LYS A 204 3.89 -31.90 -16.10
N GLY A 205 3.11 -32.97 -16.27
CA GLY A 205 3.58 -34.25 -16.80
C GLY A 205 3.69 -35.33 -15.75
N GLU A 206 4.40 -36.41 -16.09
CA GLU A 206 4.63 -37.56 -15.22
C GLU A 206 6.13 -37.83 -15.15
N LYS A 207 6.68 -37.97 -13.93
CA LYS A 207 8.11 -38.25 -13.72
C LYS A 207 8.60 -39.51 -14.46
N SER A 208 7.70 -40.46 -14.69
CA SER A 208 7.97 -41.69 -15.43
C SER A 208 8.16 -41.49 -16.93
N LYS A 209 7.63 -40.40 -17.50
CA LYS A 209 7.66 -40.08 -18.93
C LYS A 209 8.44 -38.79 -19.14
N PHE A 210 7.75 -37.67 -19.09
CA PHE A 210 8.31 -36.35 -19.18
C PHE A 210 7.60 -35.49 -18.15
N LEU A 211 8.39 -34.80 -17.33
CA LEU A 211 7.89 -33.86 -16.34
C LEU A 211 8.69 -32.57 -16.46
N ILE A 212 7.97 -31.46 -16.42
CA ILE A 212 8.54 -30.13 -16.25
C ILE A 212 7.88 -29.47 -15.05
N GLY A 213 8.69 -29.02 -14.12
CA GLY A 213 8.28 -28.23 -12.98
C GLY A 213 9.03 -26.91 -12.98
N GLY A 214 8.40 -25.87 -12.46
CA GLY A 214 9.07 -24.61 -12.24
C GLY A 214 8.56 -23.96 -10.97
N GLY A 215 9.45 -23.27 -10.29
CA GLY A 215 9.19 -22.50 -9.09
C GLY A 215 9.71 -21.09 -9.27
N ALA A 216 8.99 -20.13 -8.72
CA ALA A 216 9.46 -18.75 -8.60
C ALA A 216 9.01 -18.21 -7.26
N GLY A 217 9.85 -17.43 -6.60
CA GLY A 217 9.43 -16.74 -5.40
C GLY A 217 10.19 -15.46 -5.18
N TYR A 218 9.54 -14.55 -4.50
CA TYR A 218 10.08 -13.24 -4.17
C TYR A 218 9.68 -12.90 -2.74
N GLY A 219 10.60 -12.32 -1.99
CA GLY A 219 10.31 -11.80 -0.67
C GLY A 219 11.05 -10.51 -0.39
N VAL A 220 10.44 -9.69 0.46
CA VAL A 220 10.94 -8.39 0.87
C VAL A 220 10.79 -8.26 2.37
N LYS A 221 11.76 -7.56 2.96
CA LYS A 221 11.78 -7.16 4.35
C LYS A 221 12.14 -5.67 4.38
N VAL A 222 11.23 -4.83 4.85
CA VAL A 222 11.49 -3.40 5.03
C VAL A 222 11.37 -3.03 6.50
N SER A 223 12.27 -2.19 6.97
CA SER A 223 12.28 -1.61 8.30
C SER A 223 12.83 -0.18 8.24
N HIS A 224 12.83 0.51 9.37
CA HIS A 224 13.47 1.83 9.49
C HIS A 224 15.00 1.79 9.35
N LEU A 225 15.63 0.61 9.41
CA LEU A 225 17.08 0.43 9.34
C LEU A 225 17.55 -0.21 8.04
N GLU A 226 16.70 -0.98 7.37
CA GLU A 226 17.09 -1.77 6.20
C GLU A 226 15.89 -2.09 5.32
N ALA A 227 16.12 -2.11 4.02
CA ALA A 227 15.28 -2.76 3.04
C ALA A 227 16.08 -3.92 2.41
N SER A 228 15.58 -5.14 2.51
CA SER A 228 16.15 -6.29 1.80
C SER A 228 15.11 -7.00 0.96
N SER A 229 15.55 -7.59 -0.13
CA SER A 229 14.75 -8.43 -1.01
C SER A 229 15.50 -9.71 -1.34
N TYR A 230 14.76 -10.76 -1.65
CA TYR A 230 15.30 -11.96 -2.26
C TYR A 230 14.35 -12.43 -3.35
N ALA A 231 14.90 -12.93 -4.45
CA ALA A 231 14.16 -13.63 -5.48
C ALA A 231 14.82 -14.98 -5.73
N HIS A 232 14.01 -15.97 -6.06
CA HIS A 232 14.50 -17.25 -6.55
C HIS A 232 13.63 -17.75 -7.69
N MET A 233 14.25 -18.50 -8.58
CA MET A 233 13.62 -19.19 -9.69
C MET A 233 14.24 -20.58 -9.79
N THR A 234 13.42 -21.60 -10.01
CA THR A 234 13.85 -22.97 -10.24
C THR A 234 13.10 -23.54 -11.43
N ILE A 235 13.78 -24.35 -12.23
CA ILE A 235 13.19 -25.18 -13.28
C ILE A 235 13.73 -26.57 -13.06
N ASP A 236 12.82 -27.49 -12.80
CA ASP A 236 13.09 -28.91 -12.62
C ASP A 236 12.54 -29.67 -13.81
N ALA A 237 13.24 -30.71 -14.24
CA ALA A 237 12.70 -31.61 -15.24
C ALA A 237 12.99 -33.06 -14.89
N ALA A 238 12.20 -33.96 -15.47
CA ALA A 238 12.46 -35.39 -15.44
C ALA A 238 12.21 -36.00 -16.82
N LEU A 239 13.05 -36.96 -17.19
CA LEU A 239 12.95 -37.69 -18.45
C LEU A 239 13.11 -39.19 -18.21
N LEU A 240 12.05 -39.93 -18.56
CA LEU A 240 11.98 -41.40 -18.69
C LEU A 240 12.48 -42.18 -17.46
N LYS A 241 12.36 -41.64 -16.24
CA LYS A 241 12.98 -42.15 -14.99
C LYS A 241 14.52 -42.22 -15.00
N ILE A 242 15.16 -41.96 -16.12
CA ILE A 242 16.63 -42.02 -16.26
C ILE A 242 17.26 -40.80 -15.60
N TRP A 243 16.59 -39.65 -15.72
CA TRP A 243 17.11 -38.39 -15.23
C TRP A 243 16.02 -37.56 -14.55
N HIS A 244 16.34 -37.00 -13.39
CA HIS A 244 15.55 -35.99 -12.69
C HIS A 244 16.50 -35.03 -11.99
N GLY A 245 16.31 -33.72 -12.20
CA GLY A 245 17.09 -32.72 -11.49
C GLY A 245 16.71 -31.29 -11.84
N SER A 246 17.33 -30.35 -11.11
CA SER A 246 17.25 -28.93 -11.39
C SER A 246 17.99 -28.62 -12.69
N VAL A 247 17.24 -28.25 -13.73
CA VAL A 247 17.78 -27.74 -15.00
C VAL A 247 18.39 -26.37 -14.79
N LEU A 248 17.68 -25.50 -14.07
CA LEU A 248 18.08 -24.12 -13.82
C LEU A 248 17.63 -23.73 -12.42
N SER A 249 18.51 -23.13 -11.64
CA SER A 249 18.12 -22.37 -10.45
C SER A 249 18.84 -21.04 -10.43
N ALA A 250 18.11 -19.98 -10.12
CA ALA A 250 18.66 -18.65 -9.92
C ALA A 250 18.19 -18.16 -8.56
N LYS A 251 19.09 -17.57 -7.78
CA LYS A 251 18.78 -16.91 -6.52
C LYS A 251 19.46 -15.56 -6.50
N THR A 252 18.74 -14.55 -6.06
CA THR A 252 19.30 -13.22 -5.80
C THR A 252 18.81 -12.74 -4.46
N SER A 253 19.66 -12.05 -3.72
CA SER A 253 19.26 -11.28 -2.56
C SER A 253 19.99 -9.95 -2.55
N ALA A 254 19.27 -8.89 -2.24
CA ALA A 254 19.83 -7.55 -2.11
C ALA A 254 19.45 -6.98 -0.74
N SER A 255 20.35 -6.25 -0.12
CA SER A 255 20.12 -5.50 1.10
C SER A 255 20.58 -4.04 0.91
N SER A 256 19.79 -3.11 1.40
CA SER A 256 20.06 -1.68 1.40
C SER A 256 19.78 -1.15 2.81
N PRO A 257 20.81 -1.02 3.66
CA PRO A 257 20.66 -0.42 4.96
C PRO A 257 20.35 1.10 4.81
N GLY A 258 19.68 1.68 5.80
CA GLY A 258 19.41 3.12 5.87
C GLY A 258 20.68 3.94 6.10
N THR A 259 21.73 3.31 6.64
CA THR A 259 23.07 3.87 6.80
C THR A 259 24.10 2.80 6.44
N GLY A 260 25.04 3.11 5.53
CA GLY A 260 26.10 2.19 5.11
C GLY A 260 25.96 1.73 3.65
N MET A 261 26.80 0.78 3.26
CA MET A 261 26.79 0.18 1.93
C MET A 261 25.78 -0.97 1.90
N GLY A 262 25.01 -1.05 0.82
CA GLY A 262 24.17 -2.23 0.57
C GLY A 262 25.01 -3.43 0.15
N SER A 263 24.39 -4.60 0.10
CA SER A 263 25.02 -5.81 -0.43
C SER A 263 24.10 -6.51 -1.42
N ILE A 264 24.68 -7.21 -2.38
CA ILE A 264 23.96 -8.04 -3.33
C ILE A 264 24.67 -9.38 -3.47
N SER A 265 23.88 -10.45 -3.34
CA SER A 265 24.30 -11.80 -3.71
C SER A 265 23.44 -12.32 -4.85
N PHE A 266 24.08 -13.05 -5.75
CA PHE A 266 23.42 -13.69 -6.88
C PHE A 266 24.11 -15.03 -7.14
N SER A 267 23.31 -16.05 -7.42
CA SER A 267 23.80 -17.36 -7.82
C SER A 267 22.91 -17.96 -8.90
N VAL A 268 23.53 -18.53 -9.92
CA VAL A 268 22.87 -19.30 -10.99
C VAL A 268 23.53 -20.66 -11.08
N ASN A 269 22.73 -21.70 -10.96
CA ASN A 269 23.13 -23.07 -11.19
C ASN A 269 22.40 -23.63 -12.39
N ILE A 270 23.12 -24.33 -13.27
CA ILE A 270 22.59 -25.02 -14.44
C ILE A 270 22.96 -26.49 -14.31
N PHE A 271 21.98 -27.39 -14.44
CA PHE A 271 22.17 -28.84 -14.27
C PHE A 271 22.92 -29.23 -12.99
N GLY A 272 22.66 -28.52 -11.89
CA GLY A 272 23.30 -28.75 -10.59
C GLY A 272 24.71 -28.17 -10.44
N ALA A 273 25.32 -27.62 -11.49
CA ALA A 273 26.60 -26.93 -11.42
C ALA A 273 26.41 -25.42 -11.26
N SER A 274 27.13 -24.80 -10.32
CA SER A 274 27.16 -23.34 -10.19
C SER A 274 27.89 -22.73 -11.38
N LEU A 275 27.12 -22.07 -12.26
CA LEU A 275 27.68 -21.39 -13.43
C LEU A 275 28.27 -20.03 -13.03
N TYR A 276 27.55 -19.31 -12.18
CA TYR A 276 27.93 -17.98 -11.77
C TYR A 276 27.43 -17.70 -10.36
N ALA A 277 28.30 -17.18 -9.51
CA ALA A 277 27.95 -16.69 -8.20
C ALA A 277 28.79 -15.46 -7.90
N PHE A 278 28.16 -14.40 -7.40
CA PHE A 278 28.88 -13.26 -6.87
C PHE A 278 28.18 -12.74 -5.62
N ASP A 279 28.99 -12.19 -4.74
CA ASP A 279 28.58 -11.49 -3.55
C ASP A 279 29.39 -10.19 -3.52
N ARG A 280 28.70 -9.04 -3.44
CA ARG A 280 29.34 -7.74 -3.55
C ARG A 280 28.65 -6.71 -2.68
N ASP A 281 29.45 -5.94 -1.97
CA ASP A 281 28.99 -4.69 -1.37
C ASP A 281 28.81 -3.63 -2.47
N LEU A 282 27.79 -2.78 -2.33
CA LEU A 282 27.50 -1.71 -3.26
C LEU A 282 28.42 -0.52 -3.00
N ASP A 283 29.23 -0.16 -3.99
CA ASP A 283 30.23 0.91 -3.89
C ASP A 283 29.60 2.31 -3.64
N LYS A 284 28.30 2.48 -3.87
CA LYS A 284 27.54 3.74 -3.73
C LYS A 284 26.10 3.49 -3.27
N SER A 285 25.50 4.48 -2.61
CA SER A 285 24.10 4.47 -2.13
C SER A 285 23.06 4.53 -3.25
N VAL A 286 23.45 5.04 -4.44
CA VAL A 286 22.67 4.94 -5.67
C VAL A 286 23.45 4.02 -6.61
N HIS A 287 22.84 2.90 -6.95
CA HIS A 287 23.49 1.85 -7.72
C HIS A 287 22.49 1.22 -8.68
N SER A 288 22.81 1.28 -9.97
CA SER A 288 22.05 0.59 -11.02
C SER A 288 22.97 -0.39 -11.74
N ILE A 289 22.60 -1.66 -11.75
CA ILE A 289 23.24 -2.70 -12.56
C ILE A 289 22.15 -3.36 -13.40
N ASP A 290 22.45 -3.55 -14.68
CA ASP A 290 21.76 -4.47 -15.58
C ASP A 290 22.83 -5.34 -16.24
N ARG A 291 22.72 -6.67 -16.14
CA ARG A 291 23.61 -7.59 -16.86
C ARG A 291 22.83 -8.73 -17.49
N GLU A 292 23.31 -9.12 -18.66
CA GLU A 292 22.98 -10.39 -19.30
C GLU A 292 23.99 -11.44 -18.85
N PHE A 293 23.53 -12.51 -18.21
CA PHE A 293 24.41 -13.55 -17.66
C PHE A 293 24.64 -14.72 -18.58
N LEU A 294 23.57 -15.12 -19.26
CA LEU A 294 23.59 -16.27 -20.12
C LEU A 294 23.13 -15.82 -21.49
N ASN A 295 23.89 -16.18 -22.50
CA ASN A 295 23.45 -16.22 -23.87
C ASN A 295 24.15 -17.43 -24.48
N THR A 296 23.67 -18.62 -24.13
CA THR A 296 24.25 -19.87 -24.60
C THR A 296 23.38 -20.39 -25.74
N PRO A 297 23.76 -20.13 -27.01
CA PRO A 297 23.13 -20.81 -28.12
C PRO A 297 23.49 -22.29 -28.05
N LEU A 298 22.48 -23.15 -28.03
CA LEU A 298 22.62 -24.56 -28.28
C LEU A 298 22.25 -24.78 -29.75
N SER A 299 23.12 -25.37 -30.55
CA SER A 299 22.77 -25.79 -31.91
C SER A 299 23.34 -27.16 -32.18
N PHE A 300 22.47 -28.10 -32.52
CA PHE A 300 22.83 -29.42 -33.00
C PHE A 300 22.19 -29.61 -34.36
N GLU A 301 23.00 -29.75 -35.41
CA GLU A 301 22.53 -30.01 -36.77
C GLU A 301 23.18 -31.28 -37.30
N LYS A 302 22.40 -32.17 -37.90
CA LYS A 302 22.87 -33.24 -38.76
C LYS A 302 22.31 -33.06 -40.16
N GLY A 303 23.23 -32.90 -41.10
CA GLY A 303 22.93 -32.89 -42.53
C GLY A 303 23.31 -34.21 -43.20
N THR A 304 22.58 -34.56 -44.24
CA THR A 304 23.00 -35.53 -45.25
C THR A 304 22.76 -34.95 -46.63
N HIS A 305 23.60 -35.31 -47.59
CA HIS A 305 23.43 -34.96 -48.99
C HIS A 305 23.24 -36.23 -49.81
N PHE A 306 22.31 -36.20 -50.76
CA PHE A 306 22.16 -37.26 -51.74
C PHE A 306 21.75 -36.66 -53.08
N THR A 307 22.04 -37.37 -54.16
CA THR A 307 21.74 -36.93 -55.52
C THR A 307 20.55 -37.73 -56.06
N LEU A 308 19.60 -37.05 -56.70
CA LEU A 308 18.53 -37.68 -57.46
C LEU A 308 18.76 -37.34 -58.93
N GLY A 309 19.56 -38.15 -59.61
CA GLY A 309 20.10 -37.81 -60.94
C GLY A 309 21.12 -36.65 -60.85
N PRO A 310 21.07 -35.64 -61.73
CA PRO A 310 22.00 -34.49 -61.70
C PRO A 310 21.66 -33.46 -60.62
N ILE A 311 20.61 -33.69 -59.82
CA ILE A 311 20.08 -32.73 -58.87
C ILE A 311 20.57 -33.09 -57.46
N PRO A 312 21.45 -32.28 -56.84
CA PRO A 312 21.87 -32.49 -55.46
C PRO A 312 20.76 -32.03 -54.50
N ILE A 313 20.44 -32.89 -53.53
CA ILE A 313 19.46 -32.63 -52.47
C ILE A 313 20.20 -32.59 -51.15
N ARG A 314 20.01 -31.50 -50.40
CA ARG A 314 20.50 -31.33 -49.03
C ARG A 314 19.34 -31.52 -48.05
N LEU A 315 19.50 -32.47 -47.15
CA LEU A 315 18.59 -32.68 -46.02
C LEU A 315 19.32 -32.32 -44.73
N SER A 316 18.82 -31.33 -43.99
CA SER A 316 19.32 -30.94 -42.68
C SER A 316 18.24 -31.11 -41.63
N LEU A 317 18.55 -31.80 -40.53
CA LEU A 317 17.72 -31.90 -39.35
C LEU A 317 18.50 -31.32 -38.17
N GLY A 318 17.88 -30.41 -37.43
CA GLY A 318 18.56 -29.80 -36.30
C GLY A 318 17.63 -29.41 -35.17
N VAL A 319 18.23 -29.23 -34.00
CA VAL A 319 17.62 -28.59 -32.84
C VAL A 319 18.49 -27.39 -32.52
N ARG A 320 17.87 -26.23 -32.37
CA ARG A 320 18.54 -25.05 -31.85
C ARG A 320 17.77 -24.52 -30.65
N GLY A 321 18.48 -23.85 -29.76
CA GLY A 321 17.88 -23.22 -28.62
C GLY A 321 18.74 -22.09 -28.12
N THR A 322 18.11 -21.15 -27.44
CA THR A 322 18.78 -20.02 -26.82
C THR A 322 18.25 -19.90 -25.41
N ASN A 323 19.15 -19.81 -24.45
CA ASN A 323 18.80 -19.51 -23.08
C ASN A 323 19.45 -18.19 -22.69
N THR A 324 18.61 -17.19 -22.43
CA THR A 324 19.02 -15.86 -21.99
C THR A 324 18.49 -15.57 -20.61
N LEU A 325 19.38 -15.14 -19.72
CA LEU A 325 19.02 -14.72 -18.37
C LEU A 325 19.53 -13.30 -18.15
N LYS A 326 18.61 -12.38 -17.89
CA LYS A 326 18.87 -10.98 -17.60
C LYS A 326 18.40 -10.69 -16.18
N TRP A 327 19.11 -9.81 -15.50
CA TRP A 327 18.69 -9.31 -14.20
C TRP A 327 19.12 -7.86 -14.11
N GLY A 328 18.42 -7.14 -13.26
CA GLY A 328 18.87 -5.83 -12.87
C GLY A 328 18.44 -5.48 -11.46
N LEU A 329 19.19 -4.54 -10.90
CA LEU A 329 18.97 -3.95 -9.59
C LEU A 329 19.14 -2.44 -9.75
N ASP A 330 18.14 -1.67 -9.34
CA ASP A 330 18.22 -0.23 -9.10
C ASP A 330 17.98 -0.02 -7.61
N ALA A 331 19.06 0.21 -6.87
CA ALA A 331 19.05 0.49 -5.44
C ALA A 331 19.33 1.99 -5.24
N ARG A 332 18.44 2.65 -4.52
CA ARG A 332 18.56 4.05 -4.08
C ARG A 332 18.22 4.11 -2.59
N PRO A 333 18.58 5.18 -1.88
CA PRO A 333 18.18 5.32 -0.48
C PRO A 333 16.67 5.16 -0.33
N LEU A 334 16.25 4.14 0.42
CA LEU A 334 14.85 3.77 0.67
C LEU A 334 14.06 3.33 -0.58
N GLN A 335 14.70 3.04 -1.72
CA GLN A 335 14.06 2.50 -2.92
C GLN A 335 14.88 1.32 -3.47
N LEU A 336 14.21 0.23 -3.77
CA LEU A 336 14.83 -0.99 -4.25
C LEU A 336 13.96 -1.58 -5.35
N GLN A 337 14.44 -1.53 -6.57
CA GLN A 337 13.81 -2.20 -7.71
C GLN A 337 14.74 -3.31 -8.18
N SER A 338 14.22 -4.52 -8.27
CA SER A 338 14.93 -5.65 -8.85
C SER A 338 14.08 -6.34 -9.89
N PHE A 339 14.71 -6.88 -10.92
CA PHE A 339 14.04 -7.74 -11.89
C PHE A 339 14.93 -8.91 -12.28
N LEU A 340 14.28 -10.02 -12.63
CA LEU A 340 14.85 -11.22 -13.19
C LEU A 340 14.02 -11.58 -14.42
N GLN A 341 14.65 -11.61 -15.58
CA GLN A 341 14.01 -12.01 -16.84
C GLN A 341 14.74 -13.22 -17.42
N HIS A 342 13.99 -14.27 -17.68
CA HIS A 342 14.46 -15.50 -18.29
C HIS A 342 13.75 -15.71 -19.62
N ASN A 343 14.51 -15.82 -20.71
CA ASN A 343 13.98 -16.25 -21.99
C ASN A 343 14.68 -17.55 -22.41
N ALA A 344 13.95 -18.64 -22.51
CA ALA A 344 14.42 -19.90 -23.04
C ALA A 344 13.61 -20.27 -24.28
N GLU A 345 14.28 -20.45 -25.41
CA GLU A 345 13.68 -20.91 -26.66
C GLU A 345 14.37 -22.20 -27.10
N LEU A 346 13.59 -23.15 -27.58
CA LEU A 346 14.04 -24.42 -28.12
C LEU A 346 13.16 -24.78 -29.31
N ASP A 347 13.74 -24.88 -30.48
CA ASP A 347 13.07 -25.28 -31.71
C ASP A 347 13.82 -26.37 -32.47
N ALA A 348 13.05 -27.32 -32.98
CA ALA A 348 13.52 -28.31 -33.94
C ALA A 348 13.20 -27.83 -35.36
N TYR A 349 14.08 -28.10 -36.30
CA TYR A 349 13.84 -27.76 -37.70
C TYR A 349 14.32 -28.88 -38.63
N ALA A 350 13.67 -28.97 -39.77
CA ALA A 350 14.00 -29.87 -40.87
C ALA A 350 14.00 -29.05 -42.16
N VAL A 351 15.10 -29.10 -42.91
CA VAL A 351 15.23 -28.43 -44.20
C VAL A 351 15.53 -29.49 -45.25
N ALA A 352 14.77 -29.50 -46.33
CA ALA A 352 15.08 -30.23 -47.53
C ALA A 352 15.19 -29.22 -48.68
N ALA A 353 16.38 -29.05 -49.24
CA ALA A 353 16.62 -28.08 -50.31
C ALA A 353 17.29 -28.74 -51.51
N VAL A 354 16.90 -28.27 -52.69
CA VAL A 354 17.57 -28.54 -53.96
C VAL A 354 18.36 -27.30 -54.31
N ASP A 355 19.68 -27.45 -54.43
CA ASP A 355 20.58 -26.35 -54.75
C ASP A 355 21.10 -26.53 -56.18
N ILE A 356 20.75 -25.60 -57.08
CA ILE A 356 21.36 -25.48 -58.41
C ILE A 356 22.27 -24.25 -58.33
N LEU A 357 23.45 -24.29 -58.96
CA LEU A 357 24.54 -23.29 -58.88
C LEU A 357 24.16 -21.82 -58.59
N ILE A 358 23.06 -21.32 -59.18
CA ILE A 358 22.59 -19.94 -59.06
C ILE A 358 21.20 -19.80 -58.39
N ALA A 359 20.48 -20.88 -58.15
CA ALA A 359 19.14 -20.86 -57.57
C ALA A 359 18.81 -22.17 -56.83
N GLY A 360 18.11 -22.06 -55.71
CA GLY A 360 17.65 -23.22 -54.95
C GLY A 360 16.17 -23.12 -54.60
N VAL A 361 15.54 -24.27 -54.40
CA VAL A 361 14.19 -24.37 -53.87
C VAL A 361 14.18 -25.44 -52.80
N GLY A 362 13.52 -25.16 -51.68
CA GLY A 362 13.46 -26.07 -50.56
C GLY A 362 12.21 -25.92 -49.73
N VAL A 363 11.98 -26.92 -48.89
CA VAL A 363 10.96 -26.93 -47.86
C VAL A 363 11.65 -26.84 -46.50
N HIS A 364 11.18 -25.91 -45.68
CA HIS A 364 11.63 -25.68 -44.32
C HIS A 364 10.46 -25.96 -43.38
N GLY A 365 10.57 -27.01 -42.57
CA GLY A 365 9.69 -27.27 -41.45
C GLY A 365 10.35 -26.84 -40.15
N ARG A 366 9.66 -26.05 -39.34
CA ARG A 366 10.10 -25.68 -37.98
C ARG A 366 9.03 -26.08 -36.99
N LEU A 367 9.47 -26.62 -35.86
CA LEU A 367 8.65 -26.93 -34.70
C LEU A 367 9.29 -26.28 -33.46
N LEU A 368 8.71 -25.17 -33.00
CA LEU A 368 9.02 -24.60 -31.71
C LEU A 368 8.57 -25.59 -30.64
N LEU A 369 9.52 -26.23 -29.96
CA LEU A 369 9.22 -27.16 -28.88
C LEU A 369 8.76 -26.40 -27.64
N LEU A 370 9.51 -25.36 -27.26
CA LEU A 370 9.26 -24.55 -26.09
C LEU A 370 9.86 -23.15 -26.25
N SER A 371 9.09 -22.11 -26.00
CA SER A 371 9.55 -20.75 -25.75
C SER A 371 8.93 -20.29 -24.44
N VAL A 372 9.76 -19.92 -23.48
CA VAL A 372 9.35 -19.41 -22.18
C VAL A 372 10.02 -18.05 -22.01
N ASN A 373 9.22 -17.01 -21.86
CA ASN A 373 9.66 -15.69 -21.46
C ASN A 373 9.01 -15.36 -20.11
N THR A 374 9.80 -15.40 -19.05
CA THR A 374 9.35 -15.12 -17.69
C THR A 374 10.05 -13.88 -17.18
N ARG A 375 9.28 -12.90 -16.72
CA ARG A 375 9.79 -11.69 -16.08
C ARG A 375 9.20 -11.55 -14.70
N ILE A 376 10.07 -11.51 -13.71
CA ILE A 376 9.74 -11.22 -12.32
C ILE A 376 10.35 -9.87 -11.99
N ALA A 377 9.55 -8.96 -11.46
CA ALA A 377 10.00 -7.67 -10.98
C ALA A 377 9.44 -7.43 -9.58
N GLY A 378 10.28 -6.88 -8.71
CA GLY A 378 9.89 -6.38 -7.41
C GLY A 378 10.35 -4.94 -7.25
N ASN A 379 9.49 -4.11 -6.70
CA ASN A 379 9.78 -2.73 -6.38
C ASN A 379 9.34 -2.48 -4.94
N ALA A 380 10.27 -2.08 -4.08
CA ALA A 380 10.00 -1.65 -2.72
C ALA A 380 10.54 -0.24 -2.56
N HIS A 381 9.68 0.72 -2.25
CA HIS A 381 10.13 2.09 -2.00
C HIS A 381 9.38 2.75 -0.86
N VAL A 382 10.05 3.70 -0.25
CA VAL A 382 9.48 4.65 0.70
C VAL A 382 9.18 5.94 -0.06
N GLU A 383 7.96 6.42 0.07
CA GLU A 383 7.53 7.68 -0.52
C GLU A 383 7.07 8.64 0.58
N PHE A 384 7.35 9.93 0.37
CA PHE A 384 6.99 11.01 1.27
C PHE A 384 6.01 11.93 0.54
N ASN A 385 4.71 11.66 0.66
CA ASN A 385 3.65 12.52 0.11
C ASN A 385 2.78 13.00 1.27
N ASP A 386 3.26 14.03 1.98
CA ASP A 386 2.81 14.54 3.30
C ASP A 386 2.91 13.54 4.48
N THR A 387 2.87 12.24 4.20
CA THR A 387 3.07 11.15 5.16
C THR A 387 4.00 10.09 4.59
N LEU A 388 4.79 9.46 5.48
CA LEU A 388 5.69 8.36 5.13
C LEU A 388 4.87 7.10 4.85
N TYR A 389 4.90 6.58 3.62
CA TYR A 389 4.37 5.25 3.34
C TYR A 389 5.37 4.35 2.62
N PHE A 390 5.26 3.05 2.91
CA PHE A 390 6.01 1.99 2.28
C PHE A 390 5.16 1.37 1.20
N LYS A 391 5.66 1.33 -0.03
CA LYS A 391 5.01 0.66 -1.14
C LYS A 391 5.84 -0.53 -1.61
N LEU A 392 5.16 -1.62 -1.89
CA LEU A 392 5.72 -2.88 -2.37
C LEU A 392 4.90 -3.33 -3.57
N ASP A 393 5.51 -3.44 -4.74
CA ASP A 393 4.91 -3.96 -5.96
C ASP A 393 5.69 -5.19 -6.40
N LEU A 394 4.99 -6.32 -6.56
CA LEU A 394 5.53 -7.59 -7.04
C LEU A 394 4.75 -8.00 -8.29
N VAL A 395 5.44 -8.07 -9.42
CA VAL A 395 4.83 -8.42 -10.70
C VAL A 395 5.63 -9.56 -11.31
N GLY A 396 4.98 -10.69 -11.51
CA GLY A 396 5.50 -11.84 -12.25
C GLY A 396 4.65 -12.06 -13.49
N LYS A 397 5.25 -12.04 -14.67
CA LYS A 397 4.61 -12.35 -15.95
C LYS A 397 5.32 -13.51 -16.61
N THR A 398 4.55 -14.38 -17.26
CA THR A 398 5.11 -15.47 -18.04
C THR A 398 4.32 -15.67 -19.32
N ASP A 399 5.08 -15.82 -20.40
CA ASP A 399 4.60 -16.16 -21.72
C ASP A 399 5.25 -17.50 -22.10
N VAL A 400 4.41 -18.50 -22.33
CA VAL A 400 4.82 -19.85 -22.71
C VAL A 400 4.18 -20.18 -24.04
N HIS A 401 5.01 -20.39 -25.05
CA HIS A 401 4.62 -20.92 -26.35
C HIS A 401 5.23 -22.31 -26.50
N SER A 402 4.44 -23.31 -26.88
CA SER A 402 4.97 -24.65 -27.10
C SER A 402 4.31 -25.33 -28.27
N LEU A 403 5.06 -26.24 -28.90
CA LEU A 403 4.61 -27.04 -30.03
C LEU A 403 4.06 -26.22 -31.20
N TYR A 404 4.50 -24.98 -31.41
CA TYR A 404 4.11 -24.20 -32.59
C TYR A 404 4.89 -24.71 -33.81
N GLY A 405 4.20 -25.07 -34.89
CA GLY A 405 4.82 -25.59 -36.10
C GLY A 405 4.55 -24.71 -37.31
N ASP A 406 5.54 -24.47 -38.17
CA ASP A 406 5.29 -23.92 -39.50
C ASP A 406 6.07 -24.63 -40.61
N LEU A 407 5.41 -24.79 -41.75
CA LEU A 407 5.97 -25.38 -42.96
C LEU A 407 6.02 -24.29 -44.03
N LYS A 408 7.20 -24.04 -44.59
CA LYS A 408 7.43 -23.02 -45.62
C LYS A 408 8.12 -23.64 -46.82
N ILE A 409 7.73 -23.21 -48.02
CA ILE A 409 8.58 -23.35 -49.21
C ILE A 409 9.43 -22.09 -49.28
N VAL A 410 10.71 -22.26 -49.50
CA VAL A 410 11.68 -21.18 -49.71
C VAL A 410 12.32 -21.40 -51.07
N ALA A 411 12.24 -20.40 -51.94
CA ALA A 411 12.99 -20.33 -53.18
C ALA A 411 13.99 -19.20 -53.07
N TYR A 412 15.23 -19.40 -53.49
CA TYR A 412 16.23 -18.34 -53.48
C TYR A 412 17.04 -18.35 -54.77
N ALA A 413 17.51 -17.18 -55.19
CA ALA A 413 18.38 -17.04 -56.35
C ALA A 413 19.47 -15.98 -56.08
N TYR A 414 20.67 -16.26 -56.56
CA TYR A 414 21.78 -15.30 -56.56
C TYR A 414 21.69 -14.45 -57.82
N LEU A 415 21.30 -13.19 -57.66
CA LEU A 415 21.16 -12.26 -58.77
C LEU A 415 22.38 -11.33 -58.84
N PRO A 416 22.88 -11.00 -60.04
CA PRO A 416 23.94 -10.02 -60.20
C PRO A 416 23.48 -8.65 -59.69
N THR A 417 24.33 -8.01 -58.89
CA THR A 417 24.07 -6.69 -58.28
C THR A 417 25.17 -5.72 -58.68
N LEU A 418 24.78 -4.50 -59.03
CA LEU A 418 25.69 -3.39 -59.36
C LEU A 418 26.26 -2.69 -58.11
N LYS A 419 25.94 -3.16 -56.89
CA LYS A 419 26.50 -2.61 -55.65
C LYS A 419 27.95 -3.10 -55.48
N PHE A 420 28.88 -2.40 -56.14
CA PHE A 420 30.31 -2.74 -56.17
C PHE A 420 30.94 -3.00 -54.79
N TRP A 421 30.42 -2.37 -53.73
CA TRP A 421 30.95 -2.50 -52.37
C TRP A 421 30.49 -3.75 -51.60
N ASN A 422 29.42 -4.45 -52.01
CA ASN A 422 28.81 -5.55 -51.24
C ASN A 422 28.86 -6.94 -51.93
N GLY A 423 29.65 -7.09 -52.98
CA GLY A 423 29.80 -8.33 -53.75
C GLY A 423 28.97 -8.38 -55.04
N LEU A 424 29.38 -9.24 -55.97
CA LEU A 424 28.80 -9.36 -57.32
C LEU A 424 27.43 -10.07 -57.36
N LEU A 425 27.05 -10.76 -56.29
CA LEU A 425 25.81 -11.55 -56.22
C LEU A 425 25.05 -11.24 -54.92
N GLU A 426 23.76 -10.94 -55.04
CA GLU A 426 22.82 -10.72 -53.93
C GLU A 426 21.85 -11.90 -53.89
N LYS A 427 21.72 -12.53 -52.71
CA LYS A 427 20.75 -13.60 -52.50
C LYS A 427 19.36 -12.98 -52.34
N LYS A 428 18.48 -13.17 -53.32
CA LYS A 428 17.05 -12.91 -53.16
C LYS A 428 16.35 -14.18 -52.70
N GLU A 429 15.50 -14.04 -51.69
CA GLU A 429 14.76 -15.14 -51.09
C GLU A 429 13.26 -14.83 -51.13
N TRP A 430 12.49 -15.78 -51.66
CA TRP A 430 11.03 -15.78 -51.67
C TRP A 430 10.57 -16.94 -50.79
N SER A 431 9.58 -16.71 -49.93
CA SER A 431 9.01 -17.79 -49.13
C SER A 431 7.48 -17.75 -49.14
N LYS A 432 6.88 -18.94 -49.10
CA LYS A 432 5.43 -19.12 -48.97
C LYS A 432 5.17 -20.13 -47.86
N ARG A 433 4.37 -19.73 -46.86
CA ARG A 433 3.93 -20.62 -45.79
C ARG A 433 2.86 -21.59 -46.36
N LEU A 434 3.11 -22.89 -46.24
CA LEU A 434 2.21 -23.96 -46.67
C LEU A 434 1.18 -24.31 -45.61
N GLY A 435 1.56 -24.21 -44.35
CA GLY A 435 0.71 -24.52 -43.23
C GLY A 435 1.35 -24.07 -41.92
N GLU A 436 0.51 -23.89 -40.92
CA GLU A 436 0.91 -23.61 -39.55
C GLU A 436 0.06 -24.42 -38.59
N PHE A 437 0.70 -24.84 -37.51
CA PHE A 437 0.05 -25.40 -36.35
C PHE A 437 0.26 -24.41 -35.20
N PRO A 438 -0.81 -23.80 -34.68
CA PRO A 438 -0.70 -22.66 -33.76
C PRO A 438 -0.08 -23.00 -32.41
N GLY A 439 0.04 -24.30 -32.07
CA GLY A 439 0.63 -24.75 -30.81
C GLY A 439 -0.21 -24.40 -29.60
N TYR A 440 0.42 -24.42 -28.42
CA TYR A 440 -0.15 -23.99 -27.16
C TYR A 440 0.45 -22.65 -26.76
N ASN A 441 -0.41 -21.70 -26.43
CA ASN A 441 -0.03 -20.39 -25.96
C ASN A 441 -0.64 -20.14 -24.59
N TYR A 442 0.21 -19.85 -23.61
CA TYR A 442 -0.19 -19.40 -22.29
C TYR A 442 0.51 -18.08 -22.01
N SER A 443 -0.28 -17.04 -21.75
CA SER A 443 0.23 -15.73 -21.33
C SER A 443 -0.56 -15.33 -20.10
N GLY A 444 0.15 -14.96 -19.03
CA GLY A 444 -0.51 -14.60 -17.79
C GLY A 444 0.40 -14.04 -16.72
N ASN A 445 -0.22 -13.45 -15.70
CA ASN A 445 0.47 -13.03 -14.50
C ASN A 445 0.68 -14.25 -13.59
N ILE A 446 1.93 -14.53 -13.24
CA ILE A 446 2.30 -15.49 -12.18
C ILE A 446 1.82 -14.96 -10.83
N PHE A 447 2.12 -13.68 -10.57
CA PHE A 447 1.59 -12.92 -9.45
C PHE A 447 1.52 -11.45 -9.83
N ASP A 448 0.49 -10.77 -9.33
CA ASP A 448 0.35 -9.33 -9.40
C ASP A 448 -0.10 -8.90 -8.00
N TYR A 449 0.82 -8.33 -7.23
CA TYR A 449 0.62 -8.00 -5.84
C TYR A 449 1.18 -6.61 -5.57
N SER A 450 0.36 -5.74 -5.01
CA SER A 450 0.77 -4.43 -4.54
C SER A 450 0.32 -4.25 -3.11
N ALA A 451 1.21 -3.77 -2.25
CA ALA A 451 0.90 -3.44 -0.87
C ALA A 451 1.44 -2.07 -0.50
N THR A 452 0.66 -1.33 0.27
CA THR A 452 0.99 -0.01 0.77
C THR A 452 0.74 0.02 2.27
N LEU A 453 1.79 0.31 3.03
CA LEU A 453 1.71 0.54 4.46
C LEU A 453 1.91 2.03 4.73
N SER A 454 0.86 2.69 5.17
CA SER A 454 0.82 4.11 5.52
C SER A 454 0.53 4.29 7.02
N PRO A 455 0.71 5.49 7.59
CA PRO A 455 0.35 5.76 8.98
C PRO A 455 -1.16 5.62 9.22
N THR A 456 -1.96 5.81 8.17
CA THR A 456 -3.42 5.67 8.15
C THR A 456 -3.89 4.24 7.89
N GLY A 457 -3.00 3.29 7.58
CA GLY A 457 -3.37 1.89 7.43
C GLY A 457 -2.57 1.13 6.38
N PHE A 458 -2.92 -0.16 6.29
CA PHE A 458 -2.41 -1.08 5.29
C PHE A 458 -3.45 -1.23 4.18
N SER A 459 -3.01 -1.22 2.93
CA SER A 459 -3.83 -1.52 1.76
C SER A 459 -3.06 -2.50 0.90
N ALA A 460 -3.73 -3.54 0.39
CA ALA A 460 -3.14 -4.47 -0.56
C ALA A 460 -4.11 -4.73 -1.70
N LYS A 461 -3.58 -4.93 -2.91
CA LYS A 461 -4.33 -5.21 -4.14
C LYS A 461 -3.69 -6.39 -4.89
N GLY A 462 -4.50 -7.08 -5.69
CA GLY A 462 -4.06 -8.21 -6.50
C GLY A 462 -4.27 -9.56 -5.82
N GLN A 463 -3.34 -10.50 -6.01
CA GLN A 463 -3.43 -11.86 -5.47
C GLN A 463 -3.05 -11.91 -3.97
N LEU A 464 -4.01 -11.58 -3.12
CA LEU A 464 -3.87 -11.59 -1.66
C LEU A 464 -3.84 -13.02 -1.11
N SER A 465 -2.94 -13.30 -0.17
CA SER A 465 -2.99 -14.53 0.62
C SER A 465 -3.86 -14.36 1.86
N ILE A 466 -4.20 -15.47 2.52
CA ILE A 466 -4.97 -15.46 3.78
C ILE A 466 -4.23 -14.66 4.85
N GLU A 467 -2.90 -14.73 4.88
CA GLU A 467 -2.05 -13.94 5.78
C GLU A 467 -2.15 -12.45 5.48
N ASP A 468 -2.20 -12.04 4.21
CA ASP A 468 -2.36 -10.62 3.83
C ASP A 468 -3.70 -10.04 4.32
N VAL A 469 -4.76 -10.84 4.25
CA VAL A 469 -6.08 -10.47 4.77
C VAL A 469 -6.05 -10.36 6.30
N ASN A 470 -5.40 -11.29 6.98
CA ASN A 470 -5.27 -11.24 8.45
C ASN A 470 -4.45 -10.03 8.91
N ASP A 471 -3.33 -9.74 8.23
CA ASP A 471 -2.50 -8.57 8.54
C ASP A 471 -3.27 -7.27 8.32
N TYR A 472 -4.03 -7.17 7.22
CA TYR A 472 -4.92 -6.05 6.98
C TYR A 472 -5.91 -5.85 8.14
N MET A 473 -6.54 -6.93 8.61
CA MET A 473 -7.51 -6.86 9.71
C MET A 473 -6.85 -6.46 11.05
N GLN A 474 -5.65 -6.97 11.34
CA GLN A 474 -4.91 -6.62 12.56
C GLN A 474 -4.44 -5.16 12.55
N ILE A 475 -3.88 -4.69 11.43
CA ILE A 475 -3.41 -3.31 11.27
C ILE A 475 -4.59 -2.34 11.31
N LYS A 476 -5.70 -2.66 10.64
CA LYS A 476 -6.92 -1.82 10.70
C LYS A 476 -7.46 -1.71 12.13
N LYS A 477 -7.38 -2.78 12.91
CA LYS A 477 -7.76 -2.78 14.33
C LYS A 477 -6.85 -1.88 15.18
N SER A 478 -5.53 -1.88 14.94
CA SER A 478 -4.59 -1.04 15.69
C SER A 478 -4.67 0.43 15.30
N VAL A 479 -4.87 0.75 14.02
CA VAL A 479 -5.06 2.13 13.53
C VAL A 479 -6.34 2.73 14.09
N LYS A 480 -7.47 2.02 14.04
CA LYS A 480 -8.73 2.48 14.65
C LYS A 480 -8.58 2.77 16.15
N ARG A 481 -7.78 1.96 16.87
CA ARG A 481 -7.46 2.21 18.29
C ARG A 481 -6.66 3.50 18.47
N ARG A 482 -5.75 3.83 17.56
CA ARG A 482 -4.94 5.05 17.59
C ARG A 482 -5.76 6.31 17.29
N GLU A 483 -6.61 6.27 16.26
CA GLU A 483 -7.54 7.37 15.95
C GLU A 483 -8.51 7.63 17.11
N ALA A 484 -9.00 6.56 17.76
CA ALA A 484 -9.82 6.68 18.96
C ALA A 484 -9.06 7.36 20.12
N VAL A 485 -7.79 7.03 20.34
CA VAL A 485 -6.96 7.67 21.38
C VAL A 485 -6.67 9.14 21.06
N LEU A 486 -6.36 9.47 19.80
CA LEU A 486 -6.10 10.85 19.38
C LEU A 486 -7.35 11.73 19.48
N SER A 487 -8.50 11.23 19.03
CA SER A 487 -9.77 11.95 19.18
C SER A 487 -10.15 12.15 20.66
N LEU A 488 -9.87 11.17 21.53
CA LEU A 488 -10.06 11.33 22.98
C LEU A 488 -9.15 12.40 23.57
N ALA A 489 -7.89 12.46 23.13
CA ALA A 489 -6.94 13.49 23.55
C ALA A 489 -7.40 14.89 23.13
N ASP A 490 -7.87 15.05 21.89
CA ASP A 490 -8.43 16.31 21.37
C ASP A 490 -9.70 16.72 22.14
N ILE A 491 -10.62 15.79 22.40
CA ILE A 491 -11.82 16.06 23.21
C ILE A 491 -11.43 16.48 24.63
N THR A 492 -10.44 15.82 25.22
CA THR A 492 -9.96 16.14 26.58
C THR A 492 -9.31 17.51 26.62
N GLN A 493 -8.50 17.86 25.61
CA GLN A 493 -7.87 19.17 25.49
C GLN A 493 -8.91 20.27 25.23
N LYS A 494 -9.92 20.00 24.40
CA LYS A 494 -11.04 20.92 24.15
C LYS A 494 -11.82 21.18 25.44
N ARG A 495 -12.19 20.13 26.18
CA ARG A 495 -12.86 20.26 27.49
C ARG A 495 -12.01 21.02 28.50
N ALA A 496 -10.71 20.74 28.56
CA ALA A 496 -9.80 21.48 29.45
C ALA A 496 -9.78 22.99 29.11
N ARG A 497 -9.73 23.34 27.82
CA ARG A 497 -9.84 24.75 27.38
C ARG A 497 -11.20 25.35 27.72
N GLU A 498 -12.30 24.63 27.50
CA GLU A 498 -13.64 25.08 27.86
C GLU A 498 -13.79 25.30 29.36
N THR A 499 -13.25 24.41 30.20
CA THR A 499 -13.21 24.58 31.65
C THR A 499 -12.39 25.80 32.06
N ILE A 500 -11.18 25.97 31.51
CA ILE A 500 -10.34 27.16 31.78
C ILE A 500 -11.09 28.44 31.38
N LYS A 501 -11.74 28.44 30.22
CA LYS A 501 -12.52 29.58 29.74
C LYS A 501 -13.76 29.84 30.61
N SER A 502 -14.43 28.80 31.11
CA SER A 502 -15.54 28.95 32.06
C SER A 502 -15.07 29.56 33.38
N ILE A 503 -13.91 29.12 33.90
CA ILE A 503 -13.29 29.68 35.11
C ILE A 503 -12.92 31.14 34.88
N GLU A 504 -12.30 31.46 33.75
CA GLU A 504 -11.94 32.84 33.37
C GLU A 504 -13.19 33.73 33.26
N ASN A 505 -14.27 33.23 32.66
CA ASN A 505 -15.54 33.94 32.55
C ASN A 505 -16.20 34.14 33.93
N ASP A 506 -16.16 33.14 34.80
CA ASP A 506 -16.66 33.23 36.17
C ASP A 506 -15.85 34.27 36.96
N PHE A 507 -14.52 34.28 36.84
CA PHE A 507 -13.67 35.31 37.47
C PHE A 507 -13.94 36.72 36.92
N ASN A 508 -14.25 36.84 35.63
CA ASN A 508 -14.54 38.11 34.98
C ASN A 508 -16.00 38.57 35.11
N GLY A 509 -16.88 37.71 35.63
CA GLY A 509 -18.30 37.95 35.83
C GLY A 509 -18.57 39.10 36.81
N HIS A 510 -19.61 39.89 36.53
CA HIS A 510 -19.96 41.11 37.27
C HIS A 510 -20.13 40.87 38.78
N ASN A 511 -20.72 39.73 39.18
CA ASN A 511 -20.92 39.34 40.57
C ASN A 511 -19.60 39.00 41.31
N ASN A 512 -18.60 38.46 40.62
CA ASN A 512 -17.29 38.15 41.22
C ASN A 512 -16.39 39.38 41.32
N LYS A 513 -16.52 40.34 40.40
CA LYS A 513 -15.86 41.64 40.51
C LYS A 513 -16.37 42.46 41.70
N THR A 514 -17.63 42.30 42.09
CA THR A 514 -18.18 42.88 43.34
C THR A 514 -17.79 42.08 44.59
N LEU A 515 -17.73 40.75 44.53
CA LEU A 515 -17.28 39.91 45.66
C LEU A 515 -15.79 40.06 46.01
N ILE A 516 -14.96 40.44 45.03
CA ILE A 516 -13.52 40.71 45.23
C ILE A 516 -13.29 42.15 45.74
N ALA A 517 -14.28 43.03 45.65
CA ALA A 517 -14.17 44.44 46.05
C ALA A 517 -14.64 44.76 47.48
N GLU A 518 -15.34 43.84 48.18
CA GLU A 518 -15.80 44.06 49.55
C GLU A 518 -15.17 43.04 50.52
N GLU A 519 -14.16 43.51 51.25
CA GLU A 519 -13.39 42.77 52.25
C GLU A 519 -14.27 42.18 53.39
N ASP A 520 -15.42 42.81 53.65
CA ASP A 520 -16.41 42.36 54.65
C ASP A 520 -17.28 41.19 54.18
N LEU A 521 -17.53 41.06 52.88
CA LEU A 521 -18.33 39.95 52.32
C LEU A 521 -17.51 38.65 52.29
N LEU A 522 -16.20 38.75 52.06
CA LEU A 522 -15.27 37.63 52.20
C LEU A 522 -15.21 37.13 53.65
N LYS A 523 -15.12 38.03 54.64
CA LYS A 523 -15.15 37.66 56.07
C LYS A 523 -16.45 36.96 56.46
N ASN A 524 -17.60 37.48 56.02
CA ASN A 524 -18.91 36.89 56.32
C ASN A 524 -19.15 35.56 55.59
N ASN A 525 -18.63 35.41 54.37
CA ASN A 525 -18.68 34.14 53.65
C ASN A 525 -17.75 33.10 54.26
N PHE A 526 -16.55 33.48 54.72
CA PHE A 526 -15.68 32.56 55.46
C PHE A 526 -16.33 32.08 56.77
N ALA A 527 -16.94 32.99 57.54
CA ALA A 527 -17.67 32.62 58.76
C ALA A 527 -18.88 31.71 58.46
N SER A 528 -19.59 31.94 57.35
CA SER A 528 -20.74 31.12 56.94
C SER A 528 -20.32 29.74 56.43
N ILE A 529 -19.18 29.66 55.71
CA ILE A 529 -18.58 28.42 55.24
C ILE A 529 -18.04 27.60 56.41
N ASP A 530 -17.36 28.22 57.37
CA ASP A 530 -16.89 27.54 58.58
C ASP A 530 -18.06 27.02 59.44
N LYS A 531 -19.15 27.78 59.53
CA LYS A 531 -20.39 27.31 60.18
C LYS A 531 -21.01 26.12 59.44
N TYR A 532 -21.10 26.18 58.12
CA TYR A 532 -21.62 25.09 57.30
C TYR A 532 -20.79 23.80 57.45
N PHE A 533 -19.46 23.91 57.46
CA PHE A 533 -18.58 22.77 57.70
C PHE A 533 -18.70 22.23 59.14
N SER A 534 -18.84 23.10 60.14
CA SER A 534 -19.05 22.68 61.53
C SER A 534 -20.41 21.97 61.72
N ASP A 535 -21.46 22.44 61.06
CA ASP A 535 -22.79 21.83 61.14
C ASP A 535 -22.81 20.47 60.42
N TYR A 536 -22.15 20.38 59.26
CA TYR A 536 -21.97 19.13 58.51
C TYR A 536 -21.12 18.10 59.27
N GLU A 537 -20.07 18.53 59.96
CA GLU A 537 -19.23 17.65 60.79
C GLU A 537 -19.99 17.14 62.02
N LYS A 538 -20.92 17.94 62.56
CA LYS A 538 -21.86 17.52 63.61
C LYS A 538 -22.86 16.49 63.10
N GLU A 539 -23.43 16.70 61.91
CA GLU A 539 -24.34 15.77 61.26
C GLU A 539 -23.67 14.42 60.98
N ILE A 540 -22.43 14.43 60.47
CA ILE A 540 -21.65 13.20 60.27
C ILE A 540 -21.41 12.47 61.58
N LYS A 541 -21.07 13.16 62.67
CA LYS A 541 -20.92 12.52 63.99
C LYS A 541 -22.23 11.91 64.50
N THR A 542 -23.37 12.53 64.21
CA THR A 542 -24.68 11.96 64.58
C THR A 542 -25.00 10.71 63.75
N PHE A 543 -24.54 10.63 62.50
CA PHE A 543 -24.64 9.41 61.69
C PHE A 543 -23.69 8.30 62.15
N ASP A 544 -22.48 8.63 62.60
CA ASP A 544 -21.53 7.65 63.17
C ASP A 544 -22.05 7.08 64.51
N ASP A 545 -22.64 7.92 65.38
CA ASP A 545 -23.24 7.47 66.65
C ASP A 545 -24.46 6.54 66.43
N ILE A 546 -25.21 6.73 65.33
CA ILE A 546 -26.33 5.85 64.94
C ILE A 546 -25.82 4.52 64.35
N ALA A 547 -24.68 4.54 63.67
CA ALA A 547 -24.04 3.34 63.13
C ALA A 547 -23.34 2.48 64.19
N GLU A 548 -23.02 3.04 65.36
CA GLU A 548 -22.46 2.31 66.51
C GLU A 548 -23.55 1.68 67.42
N TYR A 549 -24.81 2.10 67.27
CA TYR A 549 -25.97 1.58 68.02
C TYR A 549 -26.78 0.51 67.26
N LEU A 550 -26.52 0.33 65.96
CA LEU A 550 -27.04 -0.76 65.10
C LEU A 550 -25.98 -1.85 64.93
#